data_AF-A0A2E6TYC0-F1
#
_entry.id   AF-A0A2E6TYC0-F1
#
_cell.length_a   1.000
_cell.length_b   1.000
_cell.length_c   1.000
_cell.angle_alpha   90.00
_cell.angle_beta   90.00
_cell.angle_gamma   90.00
#
_symmetry.space_group_name_H-M   'P 1'
#
loop_
_entity.id
_entity.type
_entity.pdbx_description
1 polymer ?
#
loop_
_entity_poly.entity_id
_entity_poly.type
_entity_poly.pdbx_seq_one_letter_code
_entity_poly.pdbx_strand_id
1 'polypeptide(L)'
;MGLDQYAYRRLPEETSEENIELAYWRKHNRLQGWMEQLWEDKGRPNAQEGGFNCVELEITLSDLEQLEAHVENKSLPETGGFFFGDDSFSWTDENDKPFEDGDYYYKETDLDFIRDAREAISDGQKVYYNCWW
;
A
#
# COMPACT_ATOMS: atom_id res chain seq x y z
N MET A 1 -16.51 -3.04 10.14
CA MET A 1 -15.33 -2.15 10.08
C MET A 1 -14.14 -3.02 9.70
N GLY A 2 -13.22 -2.51 8.89
CA GLY A 2 -12.04 -3.27 8.47
C GLY A 2 -11.09 -2.37 7.68
N LEU A 3 -9.89 -2.87 7.42
CA LEU A 3 -8.81 -2.18 6.71
C LEU A 3 -9.11 -1.86 5.24
N ASP A 4 -9.31 -0.58 4.96
CA ASP A 4 -9.41 -0.01 3.61
C ASP A 4 -8.16 0.81 3.32
N GLN A 5 -7.55 0.63 2.15
CA GLN A 5 -6.25 1.19 1.80
C GLN A 5 -6.33 1.82 0.41
N TYR A 6 -5.71 2.98 0.25
CA TYR A 6 -5.79 3.78 -0.97
C TYR A 6 -4.41 4.32 -1.31
N ALA A 7 -4.10 4.36 -2.60
CA ALA A 7 -2.99 5.13 -3.12
C ALA A 7 -3.48 6.08 -4.21
N TYR A 8 -2.94 7.29 -4.23
CA TYR A 8 -3.34 8.33 -5.16
C TYR A 8 -2.17 9.27 -5.46
N ARG A 9 -2.31 10.00 -6.56
CA ARG A 9 -1.37 11.04 -6.99
C ARG A 9 -2.05 12.41 -7.05
N ARG A 10 -1.24 13.45 -6.90
CA ARG A 10 -1.63 14.85 -7.18
C ARG A 10 -0.39 15.69 -7.51
N LEU A 11 -0.58 16.78 -8.23
CA LEU A 11 0.48 17.78 -8.41
C LEU A 11 0.86 18.41 -7.05
N PRO A 12 2.10 18.91 -6.89
CA PRO A 12 2.54 19.50 -5.63
C PRO A 12 1.70 20.68 -5.12
N GLU A 13 1.08 21.43 -6.02
CA GLU A 13 0.21 22.58 -5.73
C GLU A 13 -1.26 22.23 -5.51
N GLU A 14 -1.66 21.00 -5.80
CA GLU A 14 -3.03 20.51 -5.67
C GLU A 14 -3.37 20.10 -4.24
N THR A 15 -4.68 20.08 -3.93
CA THR A 15 -5.19 19.65 -2.62
C THR A 15 -5.72 18.21 -2.69
N SER A 16 -6.34 17.75 -1.61
CA SER A 16 -6.95 16.42 -1.57
C SER A 16 -8.16 16.28 -2.49
N GLU A 17 -8.77 17.38 -2.94
CA GLU A 17 -9.94 17.35 -3.85
C GLU A 17 -9.57 16.91 -5.28
N GLU A 18 -8.31 17.09 -5.65
CA GLU A 18 -7.76 16.76 -6.97
C GLU A 18 -7.02 15.41 -7.00
N ASN A 19 -7.05 14.66 -5.90
CA ASN A 19 -6.44 13.33 -5.84
C ASN A 19 -6.96 12.44 -6.98
N ILE A 20 -6.03 11.89 -7.75
CA ILE A 20 -6.31 10.87 -8.76
C ILE A 20 -5.91 9.52 -8.17
N GLU A 21 -6.88 8.62 -7.99
CA GLU A 21 -6.63 7.27 -7.50
C GLU A 21 -5.68 6.49 -8.43
N LEU A 22 -4.72 5.81 -7.81
CA LEU A 22 -3.81 4.87 -8.47
C LEU A 22 -4.19 3.43 -8.15
N ALA A 23 -4.55 3.16 -6.89
CA ALA A 23 -4.92 1.82 -6.46
C ALA A 23 -5.76 1.84 -5.18
N TYR A 24 -6.51 0.77 -5.00
CA TYR A 24 -7.31 0.48 -3.82
C TYR A 24 -7.10 -0.97 -3.40
N TRP A 25 -6.93 -1.20 -2.10
CA TRP A 25 -6.86 -2.53 -1.52
C TRP A 25 -7.83 -2.67 -0.36
N ARG A 26 -8.43 -3.86 -0.27
CA ARG A 26 -9.28 -4.23 0.85
C ARG A 26 -8.59 -5.30 1.66
N LYS A 27 -8.26 -4.98 2.92
CA LYS A 27 -7.67 -5.91 3.90
C LYS A 27 -6.32 -6.52 3.48
N HIS A 28 -5.53 -5.84 2.64
CA HIS A 28 -4.17 -6.29 2.32
C HIS A 28 -3.24 -5.97 3.50
N ASN A 29 -3.37 -6.78 4.55
CA ASN A 29 -2.73 -6.56 5.83
C ASN A 29 -1.20 -6.55 5.73
N ARG A 30 -0.61 -7.40 4.89
CA ARG A 30 0.84 -7.41 4.66
C ARG A 30 1.35 -6.14 3.99
N LEU A 31 0.61 -5.57 3.03
CA LEU A 31 0.94 -4.25 2.47
C LEU A 31 0.81 -3.16 3.53
N GLN A 32 -0.24 -3.21 4.36
CA GLN A 32 -0.42 -2.27 5.46
C GLN A 32 0.77 -2.27 6.43
N GLY A 33 1.26 -3.45 6.82
CA GLY A 33 2.42 -3.53 7.71
C GLY A 33 3.70 -3.02 7.07
N TRP A 34 3.88 -3.23 5.76
CA TRP A 34 5.02 -2.64 5.04
C TRP A 34 4.94 -1.11 5.03
N MET A 35 3.75 -0.55 4.74
CA MET A 35 3.54 0.90 4.74
C MET A 35 3.69 1.51 6.14
N GLU A 36 3.28 0.79 7.20
CA GLU A 36 3.49 1.22 8.57
C GLU A 36 4.99 1.24 8.94
N GLN A 37 5.74 0.21 8.58
CA GLN A 37 7.20 0.18 8.79
C GLN A 37 7.88 1.33 8.05
N LEU A 38 7.50 1.58 6.78
CA LEU A 38 8.01 2.71 6.02
C LEU A 38 7.70 4.05 6.71
N TRP A 39 6.48 4.21 7.23
CA TRP A 39 6.08 5.41 7.98
C TRP A 39 6.92 5.59 9.25
N GLU A 40 7.20 4.51 9.98
CA GLU A 40 8.09 4.55 11.16
C GLU A 40 9.51 4.94 10.80
N ASP A 41 10.07 4.36 9.73
CA ASP A 41 11.43 4.65 9.24
C ASP A 41 11.57 6.11 8.78
N LYS A 42 10.49 6.70 8.25
CA LYS A 42 10.41 8.13 7.91
C LYS A 42 10.22 9.05 9.11
N GLY A 43 10.26 8.52 10.34
CA GLY A 43 10.10 9.31 11.57
C GLY A 43 8.65 9.66 11.89
N ARG A 44 7.70 8.88 11.40
CA ARG A 44 6.26 9.02 11.65
C ARG A 44 5.68 10.39 11.24
N PRO A 45 5.83 10.81 9.97
CA PRO A 45 5.26 12.06 9.48
C PRO A 45 3.73 12.07 9.68
N ASN A 46 3.17 13.24 10.02
CA ASN A 46 1.73 13.43 10.24
C ASN A 46 1.12 12.50 11.31
N ALA A 47 1.92 12.03 12.28
CA ALA A 47 1.45 11.13 13.32
C ALA A 47 0.24 11.67 14.08
N GLN A 48 -0.71 10.77 14.32
CA GLN A 48 -1.91 11.00 15.12
C GLN A 48 -1.93 10.05 16.32
N GLU A 49 -2.78 10.34 17.31
CA GLU A 49 -2.92 9.50 18.52
C GLU A 49 -3.30 8.05 18.20
N GLY A 50 -3.94 7.80 17.04
CA GLY A 50 -4.35 6.48 16.55
C GLY A 50 -3.26 5.66 15.84
N GLY A 51 -2.01 6.11 15.80
CA GLY A 51 -0.94 5.44 15.07
C GLY A 51 -1.06 5.62 13.56
N PHE A 52 -0.69 4.60 12.78
CA PHE A 52 -0.77 4.62 11.32
C PHE A 52 -2.19 4.29 10.82
N ASN A 53 -3.14 5.15 11.17
CA ASN A 53 -4.54 5.10 10.74
C ASN A 53 -4.99 6.51 10.36
N CYS A 54 -5.60 6.68 9.19
CA CYS A 54 -5.94 7.99 8.61
C CYS A 54 -4.72 8.94 8.52
N VAL A 55 -3.53 8.38 8.30
CA VAL A 55 -2.27 9.10 8.15
C VAL A 55 -1.81 8.99 6.71
N GLU A 56 -1.74 10.14 6.03
CA GLU A 56 -1.22 10.21 4.67
C GLU A 56 0.32 10.10 4.67
N LEU A 57 0.83 9.15 3.88
CA LEU A 57 2.25 8.85 3.72
C LEU A 57 2.69 9.16 2.29
N GLU A 58 3.62 10.10 2.11
CA GLU A 58 4.24 10.36 0.79
C GLU A 58 5.14 9.19 0.40
N ILE A 59 5.00 8.69 -0.83
CA ILE A 59 5.76 7.58 -1.41
C ILE A 59 6.75 8.15 -2.44
N THR A 60 8.01 7.77 -2.31
CA THR A 60 9.11 8.22 -3.18
C THR A 60 9.59 7.10 -4.08
N LEU A 61 10.40 7.43 -5.10
CA LEU A 61 10.99 6.42 -5.99
C LEU A 61 11.79 5.35 -5.24
N SER A 62 12.57 5.74 -4.22
CA SER A 62 13.35 4.79 -3.42
C SER A 62 12.48 3.85 -2.59
N ASP A 63 11.29 4.31 -2.17
CA ASP A 63 10.34 3.47 -1.46
C ASP A 63 9.70 2.45 -2.43
N LEU A 64 9.37 2.90 -3.65
CA LEU A 64 8.80 2.04 -4.69
C LEU A 64 9.78 0.94 -5.14
N GLU A 65 11.08 1.25 -5.23
CA GLU A 65 12.12 0.24 -5.50
C GLU A 65 12.19 -0.83 -4.40
N GLN A 66 12.10 -0.43 -3.13
CA GLN A 66 12.08 -1.38 -2.01
C GLN A 66 10.79 -2.19 -1.99
N LEU A 67 9.64 -1.54 -2.20
CA LEU A 67 8.34 -2.21 -2.25
C LEU A 67 8.29 -3.26 -3.36
N GLU A 68 8.76 -2.92 -4.56
CA GLU A 68 8.83 -3.85 -5.70
C GLU A 68 9.66 -5.09 -5.34
N ALA A 69 10.83 -4.91 -4.74
CA ALA A 69 11.64 -6.04 -4.30
C ALA A 69 10.90 -6.93 -3.29
N HIS A 70 10.12 -6.36 -2.37
CA HIS A 70 9.33 -7.14 -1.41
C HIS A 70 8.14 -7.86 -2.07
N VAL A 71 7.45 -7.21 -3.00
CA VAL A 71 6.32 -7.76 -3.78
C VAL A 71 6.78 -8.91 -4.67
N GLU A 72 7.87 -8.72 -5.43
CA GLU A 72 8.41 -9.74 -6.34
C GLU A 72 8.85 -10.99 -5.58
N ASN A 73 9.50 -10.81 -4.43
CA ASN A 73 9.99 -11.90 -3.59
C ASN A 73 8.93 -12.46 -2.61
N LYS A 74 7.67 -12.01 -2.66
CA LYS A 74 6.61 -12.39 -1.72
C LYS A 74 7.07 -12.31 -0.26
N SER A 75 7.67 -11.18 0.10
CA SER A 75 8.37 -10.98 1.38
C SER A 75 7.85 -9.78 2.18
N LEU A 76 6.61 -9.34 1.91
CA LEU A 76 5.92 -8.37 2.74
C LEU A 76 5.73 -8.92 4.18
N PRO A 77 5.87 -8.06 5.21
CA PRO A 77 5.85 -8.48 6.59
C PRO A 77 4.52 -9.12 6.98
N GLU A 78 4.57 -10.21 7.74
CA GLU A 78 3.36 -10.79 8.32
C GLU A 78 2.73 -9.76 9.26
N THR A 79 1.47 -9.44 8.99
CA THR A 79 0.79 -8.34 9.66
C THR A 79 -0.63 -8.78 9.95
N GLY A 80 -1.05 -8.60 11.19
CA GLY A 80 -2.38 -8.96 11.66
C GLY A 80 -2.95 -7.88 12.56
N GLY A 81 -4.23 -8.01 12.90
CA GLY A 81 -4.93 -7.05 13.72
C GLY A 81 -6.43 -7.29 13.67
N PHE A 82 -7.15 -6.83 14.69
CA PHE A 82 -8.59 -7.06 14.79
C PHE A 82 -9.37 -6.57 13.56
N PHE A 83 -8.90 -5.49 12.93
CA PHE A 83 -9.54 -4.88 11.76
C PHE A 83 -9.00 -5.40 10.41
N PHE A 84 -7.94 -6.21 10.43
CA PHE A 84 -7.14 -6.52 9.24
C PHE A 84 -7.56 -7.83 8.56
N GLY A 85 -8.35 -8.65 9.24
CA GLY A 85 -8.78 -9.95 8.73
C GLY A 85 -7.64 -10.97 8.70
N ASP A 86 -7.85 -12.04 7.92
CA ASP A 86 -6.89 -13.13 7.75
C ASP A 86 -5.69 -12.69 6.90
N ASP A 87 -4.59 -13.43 7.00
CA ASP A 87 -3.34 -13.17 6.26
C ASP A 87 -3.59 -13.06 4.74
N SER A 88 -3.25 -11.92 4.13
CA SER A 88 -3.51 -11.68 2.71
C SER A 88 -2.72 -12.58 1.75
N PHE A 89 -1.62 -13.20 2.20
CA PHE A 89 -0.91 -14.21 1.40
C PHE A 89 -1.53 -15.60 1.46
N SER A 90 -2.49 -15.82 2.36
CA SER A 90 -3.19 -17.11 2.52
C SER A 90 -4.50 -17.19 1.75
N TRP A 91 -4.94 -16.09 1.13
CA TRP A 91 -6.19 -16.05 0.37
C TRP A 91 -6.14 -16.92 -0.89
N THR A 92 -7.32 -17.30 -1.36
CA THR A 92 -7.52 -18.15 -2.53
C THR A 92 -8.09 -17.38 -3.70
N ASP A 93 -8.00 -17.98 -4.88
CA ASP A 93 -8.67 -17.49 -6.09
C ASP A 93 -10.21 -17.68 -6.00
N GLU A 94 -10.90 -17.30 -7.08
CA GLU A 94 -12.36 -17.44 -7.22
C GLU A 94 -12.90 -18.87 -7.13
N ASN A 95 -12.03 -19.88 -7.18
CA ASN A 95 -12.35 -21.31 -7.13
C ASN A 95 -11.86 -21.98 -5.83
N ASP A 96 -11.57 -21.19 -4.78
CA ASP A 96 -11.03 -21.64 -3.49
C ASP A 96 -9.66 -22.35 -3.60
N LYS A 97 -8.87 -22.04 -4.64
CA LYS A 97 -7.52 -22.60 -4.79
C LYS A 97 -6.46 -21.61 -4.28
N PRO A 98 -5.41 -22.10 -3.60
CA PRO A 98 -4.28 -21.26 -3.24
C PRO A 98 -3.55 -20.79 -4.51
N PHE A 99 -2.98 -19.59 -4.45
CA PHE A 99 -2.10 -19.07 -5.48
C PHE A 99 -0.80 -19.89 -5.58
N GLU A 100 -0.16 -19.86 -6.75
CA GLU A 100 1.13 -20.52 -6.97
C GLU A 100 2.23 -19.95 -6.06
N ASP A 101 3.31 -20.73 -5.88
CA ASP A 101 4.44 -20.29 -5.08
C ASP A 101 5.03 -18.98 -5.63
N GLY A 102 5.17 -17.99 -4.76
CA GLY A 102 5.61 -16.65 -5.13
C GLY A 102 4.49 -15.70 -5.56
N ASP A 103 3.24 -16.15 -5.65
CA ASP A 103 2.09 -15.31 -6.01
C ASP A 103 1.06 -15.15 -4.86
N TYR A 104 0.16 -14.17 -4.98
CA TYR A 104 -0.91 -13.89 -4.03
C TYR A 104 -1.96 -12.95 -4.65
N TYR A 105 -3.15 -12.89 -4.05
CA TYR A 105 -4.33 -12.19 -4.58
C TYR A 105 -4.08 -10.78 -5.14
N TYR A 106 -3.31 -9.95 -4.42
CA TYR A 106 -3.06 -8.56 -4.81
C TYR A 106 -1.72 -8.32 -5.54
N LYS A 107 -0.96 -9.36 -5.90
CA LYS A 107 0.38 -9.15 -6.47
C LYS A 107 0.36 -8.29 -7.73
N GLU A 108 -0.58 -8.56 -8.64
CA GLU A 108 -0.73 -7.75 -9.85
C GLU A 108 -1.11 -6.30 -9.53
N THR A 109 -2.04 -6.08 -8.60
CA THR A 109 -2.42 -4.73 -8.14
C THR A 109 -1.24 -3.98 -7.51
N ASP A 110 -0.42 -4.67 -6.72
CA ASP A 110 0.78 -4.09 -6.10
C ASP A 110 1.78 -3.65 -7.18
N LEU A 111 2.01 -4.48 -8.21
CA LEU A 111 2.91 -4.17 -9.34
C LEU A 111 2.37 -3.05 -10.22
N ASP A 112 1.07 -3.03 -10.51
CA ASP A 112 0.41 -1.96 -11.26
C ASP A 112 0.53 -0.62 -10.51
N PHE A 113 0.27 -0.60 -9.20
CA PHE A 113 0.49 0.57 -8.36
C PHE A 113 1.92 1.08 -8.47
N ILE A 114 2.92 0.19 -8.35
CA ILE A 114 4.34 0.57 -8.42
C ILE A 114 4.65 1.22 -9.78
N ARG A 115 4.20 0.62 -10.88
CA ARG A 115 4.41 1.15 -12.24
C ARG A 115 3.77 2.53 -12.38
N ASP A 116 2.50 2.67 -12.04
CA ASP A 116 1.73 3.89 -12.26
C ASP A 116 2.21 5.01 -11.32
N ALA A 117 2.65 4.67 -10.10
CA ALA A 117 3.30 5.60 -9.18
C ALA A 117 4.64 6.11 -9.71
N ARG A 118 5.46 5.26 -10.35
CA ARG A 118 6.72 5.69 -10.99
C ARG A 118 6.46 6.66 -12.14
N GLU A 119 5.46 6.38 -12.97
CA GLU A 119 5.05 7.27 -14.06
C GLU A 119 4.61 8.63 -13.50
N ALA A 120 3.73 8.64 -12.49
CA ALA A 120 3.26 9.86 -11.85
C ALA A 120 4.42 10.71 -11.28
N ILE A 121 5.39 10.09 -10.61
CA ILE A 121 6.55 10.81 -10.08
C ILE A 121 7.44 11.34 -11.20
N SER A 122 7.63 10.59 -12.28
CA SER A 122 8.36 11.04 -13.48
C SER A 122 7.70 12.26 -14.14
N ASP A 123 6.37 12.34 -14.07
CA ASP A 123 5.57 13.47 -14.57
C ASP A 123 5.53 14.66 -13.59
N GLY A 124 6.27 14.59 -12.48
CA GLY A 124 6.41 15.68 -11.51
C GLY A 124 5.32 15.72 -10.44
N GLN A 125 4.50 14.67 -10.34
CA GLN A 125 3.48 14.55 -9.30
C GLN A 125 4.02 13.89 -8.04
N LYS A 126 3.26 14.02 -6.96
CA LYS A 126 3.50 13.31 -5.71
C LYS A 126 2.52 12.16 -5.57
N VAL A 127 3.01 11.06 -4.98
CA VAL A 127 2.22 9.86 -4.71
C VAL A 127 2.07 9.70 -3.21
N TYR A 128 0.88 9.29 -2.77
CA TYR A 128 0.57 9.10 -1.38
C TYR A 128 -0.15 7.78 -1.16
N TYR A 129 0.08 7.19 0.01
CA TYR A 129 -0.67 6.07 0.57
C TYR A 129 -1.47 6.55 1.79
N ASN A 130 -2.68 6.02 1.96
CA ASN A 130 -3.50 6.25 3.15
C ASN A 130 -4.33 5.00 3.47
N CYS A 131 -4.76 4.87 4.73
CA CYS A 131 -5.60 3.77 5.17
C CYS A 131 -6.61 4.21 6.24
N TRP A 132 -7.69 3.44 6.38
CA TRP A 132 -8.66 3.57 7.45
C TRP A 132 -8.98 2.18 8.02
N TRP A 133 -9.07 2.06 9.33
CA TRP A 133 -9.63 0.88 10.01
C TRP A 133 -10.29 1.20 11.36
#